data_AF-A0A438VVY7-F1
#
_entry.id   AF-A0A438VVY7-F1
#
_cell.length_a   1.000
_cell.length_b   1.000
_cell.length_c   1.000
_cell.angle_alpha   90.00
_cell.angle_beta   90.00
_cell.angle_gamma   90.00
#
_symmetry.space_group_name_H-M   'P 1'
#
loop_
_entity.id
_entity.type
_entity.pdbx_description
1 polymer ?
#
loop_
_entity_poly.entity_id
_entity_poly.type
_entity_poly.pdbx_seq_one_letter_code
_entity_poly.pdbx_strand_id
1 'polypeptide(L)'
;SVIDPGVGTKRKSVVLKTKNGQYFVSPDNGTLTLVAQTLGIDSVREIDEKANRLKGSEKSYTFHGRDVYAYTGARLASGVITFEQVGPELPPKV
;
A
#
# COMPACT_ATOMS: atom_id res chain seq x y z
N SER A 1 -10.30 -1.84 4.98
CA SER A 1 -10.11 -2.82 6.06
C SER A 1 -8.77 -3.49 5.82
N VAL A 2 -7.90 -3.60 6.83
CA VAL A 2 -6.56 -4.18 6.70
C VAL A 2 -6.53 -5.44 7.55
N ILE A 3 -6.22 -6.57 6.92
CA ILE A 3 -6.06 -7.85 7.62
C ILE A 3 -4.60 -8.24 7.44
N ASP A 4 -3.81 -8.08 8.50
CA ASP A 4 -2.38 -8.35 8.45
C ASP A 4 -1.87 -9.04 9.73
N PRO A 5 -1.89 -10.38 9.79
CA PRO A 5 -1.26 -11.13 10.87
C PRO A 5 0.27 -11.09 10.81
N GLY A 6 0.87 -10.65 9.69
CA GLY A 6 2.31 -10.56 9.46
C GLY A 6 2.89 -9.18 9.71
N VAL A 7 2.25 -8.35 10.53
CA VAL A 7 2.73 -6.99 10.82
C VAL A 7 4.14 -7.03 11.42
N GLY A 8 5.04 -6.16 10.96
CA GLY A 8 6.45 -6.15 11.40
C GLY A 8 7.34 -7.25 10.81
N THR A 9 6.87 -8.02 9.83
CA THR A 9 7.66 -9.06 9.13
C THR A 9 8.17 -8.58 7.75
N LYS A 10 8.77 -9.48 6.96
CA LYS A 10 9.36 -9.20 5.63
C LYS A 10 8.33 -8.94 4.51
N ARG A 11 7.03 -9.03 4.79
CA ARG A 11 5.99 -8.80 3.78
C ARG A 11 5.94 -7.32 3.40
N LYS A 12 5.71 -7.03 2.12
CA LYS A 12 5.76 -5.66 1.60
C LYS A 12 4.48 -4.89 1.90
N SER A 13 4.62 -3.59 2.07
CA SER A 13 3.52 -2.61 2.10
C SER A 13 3.34 -2.11 0.66
N VAL A 14 2.16 -2.25 0.04
CA VAL A 14 2.00 -1.93 -1.39
C VAL A 14 0.76 -1.08 -1.69
N VAL A 15 0.82 -0.37 -2.81
CA VAL A 15 -0.33 0.24 -3.47
C VAL A 15 -0.48 -0.38 -4.85
N LEU A 16 -1.63 -1.00 -5.10
CA LEU A 16 -2.02 -1.52 -6.40
C LEU A 16 -2.93 -0.51 -7.09
N LYS A 17 -2.62 -0.21 -8.35
CA LYS A 17 -3.51 0.50 -9.26
C LYS A 17 -4.14 -0.54 -10.20
N THR A 18 -5.45 -0.53 -10.30
CA THR A 18 -6.21 -1.41 -11.19
C THR A 18 -6.38 -0.79 -12.58
N LYS A 19 -6.73 -1.62 -13.57
CA LYS A 19 -6.97 -1.14 -14.95
C LYS A 19 -8.15 -0.18 -15.07
N ASN A 20 -9.11 -0.24 -14.13
CA ASN A 20 -10.23 0.70 -14.06
C ASN A 20 -9.91 1.99 -13.26
N GLY A 21 -8.63 2.20 -12.89
CA GLY A 21 -8.18 3.44 -12.25
C GLY A 21 -8.40 3.53 -10.73
N GLN A 22 -8.77 2.43 -10.07
CA GLN A 22 -8.89 2.37 -8.62
C GLN A 22 -7.55 2.08 -7.95
N TYR A 23 -7.39 2.55 -6.71
CA TYR A 23 -6.19 2.34 -5.90
C TYR A 23 -6.52 1.52 -4.66
N PHE A 24 -5.69 0.51 -4.38
CA PHE A 24 -5.82 -0.37 -3.23
C PHE A 24 -4.53 -0.33 -2.42
N VAL A 25 -4.62 0.08 -1.16
CA VAL A 25 -3.49 0.16 -0.24
C VAL A 25 -3.58 -1.00 0.74
N SER A 26 -2.63 -1.93 0.70
CA SER A 26 -2.69 -3.17 1.49
C SER A 26 -1.29 -3.78 1.73
N PRO A 27 -1.12 -4.63 2.75
CA PRO A 27 -0.04 -5.63 2.76
C PRO A 27 -0.07 -6.52 1.50
N ASP A 28 1.12 -6.86 1.00
CA ASP A 28 1.33 -7.92 0.02
C ASP A 28 1.33 -9.30 0.72
N ASN A 29 0.12 -9.76 1.07
CA ASN A 29 -0.12 -11.01 1.80
C ASN A 29 -1.27 -11.83 1.21
N GLY A 30 -1.59 -11.63 -0.07
CA GLY A 30 -2.70 -12.29 -0.77
C GLY A 30 -4.06 -11.59 -0.64
N THR A 31 -4.18 -10.52 0.15
CA THR A 31 -5.44 -9.74 0.25
C THR A 31 -5.85 -9.05 -1.06
N LEU A 32 -4.90 -8.86 -1.98
CA LEU A 32 -5.14 -8.23 -3.28
C LEU A 32 -5.45 -9.22 -4.40
N THR A 33 -5.37 -10.53 -4.17
CA THR A 33 -5.53 -11.55 -5.23
C THR A 33 -6.90 -11.46 -5.92
N LEU A 34 -7.98 -11.31 -5.15
CA LEU A 34 -9.33 -11.20 -5.73
C LEU A 34 -9.51 -9.90 -6.54
N VAL A 35 -8.91 -8.79 -6.06
CA VAL A 35 -8.90 -7.50 -6.77
C VAL A 35 -8.16 -7.63 -8.09
N ALA A 36 -6.97 -8.24 -8.07
CA ALA A 36 -6.17 -8.48 -9.26
C ALA A 36 -6.90 -9.35 -10.29
N GLN A 37 -7.60 -10.40 -9.85
CA GLN A 37 -8.38 -11.27 -10.73
C GLN A 37 -9.61 -10.59 -11.32
N THR A 38 -10.30 -9.77 -10.53
CA THR A 38 -11.59 -9.18 -10.93
C THR A 38 -11.43 -7.88 -11.72
N LEU A 39 -10.47 -7.04 -11.33
CA LEU A 39 -10.30 -5.69 -11.88
C LEU A 39 -9.03 -5.51 -12.73
N GLY A 40 -8.14 -6.50 -12.70
CA GLY A 40 -6.85 -6.46 -13.39
C GLY A 40 -5.85 -5.53 -12.73
N ILE A 41 -4.58 -5.89 -12.81
CA ILE A 41 -3.45 -5.06 -12.34
C ILE A 41 -3.02 -4.15 -13.49
N ASP A 42 -2.96 -2.84 -13.23
CA ASP A 42 -2.27 -1.86 -14.08
C ASP A 42 -0.82 -1.74 -13.62
N SER A 43 -0.61 -1.44 -12.34
CA SER A 43 0.72 -1.29 -11.74
C SER A 43 0.69 -1.52 -10.22
N VAL A 44 1.84 -1.87 -9.65
CA VAL A 44 2.01 -2.07 -8.20
C VAL A 44 3.25 -1.32 -7.74
N ARG A 45 3.15 -0.61 -6.62
CA ARG A 45 4.29 0.09 -6.00
C ARG A 45 4.46 -0.31 -4.54
N GLU A 46 5.71 -0.46 -4.12
CA GLU A 46 6.05 -0.61 -2.71
C GLU A 46 5.93 0.76 -2.03
N ILE A 47 5.34 0.80 -0.85
CA ILE A 47 5.25 2.02 -0.04
C ILE A 47 6.63 2.28 0.58
N ASP A 48 7.26 3.40 0.21
CA ASP A 48 8.42 3.88 0.94
C ASP A 48 7.98 4.41 2.32
N GLU A 49 8.11 3.58 3.34
CA GLU A 49 7.71 3.92 4.71
C GLU A 49 8.53 5.08 5.30
N LYS A 50 9.69 5.47 4.74
CA LYS A 50 10.40 6.68 5.21
C LYS A 50 9.69 7.96 4.78
N ALA A 51 9.10 7.95 3.58
CA ALA A 51 8.42 9.10 2.99
C ALA A 51 6.91 9.10 3.27
N ASN A 52 6.30 7.92 3.39
CA ASN A 52 4.86 7.69 3.40
C ASN A 52 4.36 7.03 4.69
N ARG A 53 5.02 7.35 5.81
CA ARG A 53 4.56 7.01 7.17
C ARG A 53 4.25 8.27 7.97
N LEU A 54 3.33 8.14 8.92
CA LEU A 54 3.04 9.19 9.88
C LEU A 54 4.29 9.50 10.71
N LYS A 55 4.74 10.76 10.70
CA LYS A 55 5.95 11.18 11.43
C LYS A 55 5.85 10.82 12.91
N GLY A 56 6.90 10.18 13.44
CA GLY A 56 6.98 9.83 14.86
C GLY A 56 6.29 8.52 15.23
N SER A 57 5.60 7.86 14.30
CA SER A 57 5.11 6.49 14.51
C SER A 57 6.18 5.42 14.25
N GLU A 58 7.44 5.82 14.05
CA GLU A 58 8.56 4.96 13.62
C GLU A 58 8.71 3.70 14.49
N LYS A 59 8.41 3.86 15.79
CA LYS A 59 8.58 2.85 16.85
C LYS A 59 7.36 1.93 17.05
N SER A 60 6.26 2.18 16.32
CA SER A 60 5.00 1.43 16.45
C SER A 60 4.87 0.40 15.33
N TYR A 61 5.17 -0.86 15.65
CA TYR A 61 5.16 -1.97 14.68
C TYR A 61 3.85 -2.78 14.67
N THR A 62 2.87 -2.41 15.50
CA THR A 62 1.59 -3.15 15.63
C THR A 62 0.43 -2.49 14.89
N PHE A 63 0.62 -1.25 14.38
CA PHE A 63 -0.45 -0.42 13.80
C PHE A 63 -0.14 0.15 12.41
N HIS A 64 0.49 -0.63 11.52
CA HIS A 64 0.75 -0.22 10.12
C HIS A 64 -0.53 0.15 9.35
N GLY A 65 -1.68 -0.41 9.76
CA GLY A 65 -3.00 -0.03 9.25
C GLY A 65 -3.26 1.47 9.26
N ARG A 66 -2.98 2.13 10.38
CA ARG A 66 -3.17 3.58 10.53
C ARG A 66 -1.96 4.34 10.02
N ASP A 67 -0.78 3.92 10.47
CA ASP A 67 0.44 4.73 10.38
C ASP A 67 1.07 4.70 8.98
N VAL A 68 0.79 3.66 8.18
CA VAL A 68 1.31 3.48 6.82
C VAL A 68 0.17 3.46 5.80
N TYR A 69 -0.82 2.56 5.94
CA TYR A 69 -1.84 2.37 4.89
C TYR A 69 -2.85 3.50 4.82
N ALA A 70 -3.50 3.82 5.95
CA ALA A 70 -4.46 4.92 5.97
C ALA A 70 -3.78 6.25 5.64
N TYR A 71 -2.58 6.49 6.16
CA TYR A 71 -1.80 7.69 5.87
C TYR A 71 -1.44 7.81 4.38
N THR A 72 -0.88 6.76 3.76
CA THR A 72 -0.54 6.75 2.33
C THR A 72 -1.78 6.90 1.45
N GLY A 73 -2.85 6.15 1.76
CA GLY A 73 -4.12 6.22 1.04
C GLY A 73 -4.75 7.62 1.11
N ALA A 74 -4.72 8.27 2.26
CA ALA A 74 -5.22 9.63 2.43
C ALA A 74 -4.42 10.65 1.62
N ARG A 75 -3.08 10.52 1.58
CA ARG A 75 -2.22 11.42 0.79
C ARG A 75 -2.45 11.25 -0.72
N LEU A 76 -2.64 10.02 -1.19
CA LEU A 76 -3.00 9.76 -2.59
C LEU A 76 -4.38 10.34 -2.92
N ALA A 77 -5.39 10.07 -2.09
CA ALA A 77 -6.76 10.50 -2.34
C ALA A 77 -6.91 12.04 -2.28
N SER A 78 -6.10 12.72 -1.46
CA SER A 78 -6.08 14.19 -1.36
C SER A 78 -5.18 14.87 -2.40
N GLY A 79 -4.50 14.11 -3.27
CA GLY A 79 -3.59 14.66 -4.28
C GLY A 79 -2.30 15.27 -3.71
N VAL A 80 -1.99 15.01 -2.44
CA VAL A 80 -0.74 15.47 -1.79
C VAL A 80 0.47 14.74 -2.37
N ILE A 81 0.28 13.51 -2.84
CA ILE A 81 1.30 12.74 -3.57
C ILE A 81 0.71 12.14 -4.84
N THR A 82 1.54 11.98 -5.87
CA THR A 82 1.21 11.17 -7.05
C THR A 82 1.46 9.69 -6.78
N PHE A 83 0.97 8.81 -7.65
CA PHE A 83 1.19 7.38 -7.52
C PHE A 83 2.68 7.01 -7.57
N GLU A 84 3.47 7.71 -8.38
CA GLU A 84 4.91 7.51 -8.53
C GLU A 84 5.68 7.84 -7.23
N GLN A 85 5.15 8.77 -6.43
CA GLN A 85 5.71 9.19 -5.15
C GLN A 85 5.39 8.24 -3.99
N VAL A 86 4.61 7.18 -4.23
CA VAL A 86 4.38 6.11 -3.24
C VAL A 86 5.69 5.37 -2.93
N GLY A 87 6.48 5.10 -3.97
CA GLY A 87 7.73 4.35 -3.89
C GLY A 87 8.02 3.55 -5.16
N PRO A 88 9.00 2.63 -5.10
CA PRO A 88 9.49 1.93 -6.28
C PRO A 88 8.43 1.00 -6.87
N GLU A 89 8.46 0.86 -8.19
CA GLU A 89 7.58 -0.05 -8.92
C GLU A 89 8.00 -1.50 -8.67
N LEU A 90 7.00 -2.35 -8.45
CA LEU A 90 7.14 -3.79 -8.29
C LEU A 90 6.64 -4.48 -9.55
N PRO A 91 7.08 -5.74 -9.81
CA PRO A 91 6.46 -6.55 -10.84
C PRO A 91 4.94 -6.58 -10.64
N PRO A 92 4.12 -6.54 -11.71
CA PRO A 92 2.67 -6.44 -11.63
C PRO A 92 2.04 -7.79 -11.21
N LYS A 93 2.33 -8.21 -9.99
CA LYS A 93 1.86 -9.43 -9.33
C LYS A 93 1.60 -9.13 -7.85
N VAL A 94 0.62 -9.84 -7.29
CA VAL A 94 0.21 -9.82 -5.87
C VAL A 94 -0.15 -11.22 -5.42
#